data_AF-A0A5C4JDZ3-F1
#
_entry.id   AF-A0A5C4JDZ3-F1
#
_cell.length_a   1.000
_cell.length_b   1.000
_cell.length_c   1.000
_cell.angle_alpha   90.00
_cell.angle_beta   90.00
_cell.angle_gamma   90.00
#
_symmetry.space_group_name_H-M   'P 1'
#
loop_
_entity.id
_entity.type
_entity.pdbx_description
1 polymer ?
#
loop_
_entity_poly.entity_id
_entity_poly.type
_entity_poly.pdbx_seq_one_letter_code
_entity_poly.pdbx_strand_id
1 'polypeptide(L)'
;MASAKGATGYWARQHELRLILCLVNDQSPDGALRLRGHEFKASSGHIRRLISESVGLGLLTSSACELYGWRPRQSIVANFDVLPVGFQKYKKAGVRPDLLYALPGGGYVAGEARGQSSKACVSPPSKAQLKRLNKLLTWSDRHQHPFFMSWSHLTAKRTVVDFFDYRLHEGERHDPRDRSRDELLTGTPTATGPGPDQSDSSFGGGKPPDEGMPGLSPSAGPRRASRGRPQADPVQPGLLGQHSSRRILEGEAYLFETAPAMTGDRGHLLDRQLRGAWTHLDLLGPTGTYFFLGVLDRGFTETEAAQLSRPLDLGREIEAGVSGRLVAAVTHTASASPPPLSRLEEALVMPS
;
A
#
# COMPACT_ATOMS: atom_id res chain seq x y z
N MET A 1 -15.40 -27.92 7.02
CA MET A 1 -14.84 -26.56 6.89
C MET A 1 -14.25 -26.40 5.50
N ALA A 2 -14.88 -25.61 4.64
CA ALA A 2 -14.32 -25.34 3.31
C ALA A 2 -13.19 -24.33 3.49
N SER A 3 -11.94 -24.75 3.26
CA SER A 3 -10.81 -23.84 3.14
C SER A 3 -11.15 -22.81 2.04
N ALA A 4 -11.29 -21.54 2.43
CA ALA A 4 -11.41 -20.45 1.48
C ALA A 4 -10.13 -20.46 0.63
N LYS A 5 -10.21 -21.02 -0.57
CA LYS A 5 -9.07 -21.29 -1.44
C LYS A 5 -8.29 -19.99 -1.69
N GLY A 6 -7.16 -19.81 -1.01
CA GLY A 6 -6.29 -18.63 -1.09
C GLY A 6 -6.31 -17.67 0.11
N ALA A 7 -7.07 -17.92 1.18
CA ALA A 7 -7.01 -17.12 2.40
C ALA A 7 -5.78 -17.51 3.24
N THR A 8 -4.90 -16.55 3.54
CA THR A 8 -3.77 -16.75 4.45
C THR A 8 -4.23 -16.63 5.90
N GLY A 9 -3.77 -17.53 6.76
CA GLY A 9 -4.13 -17.53 8.18
C GLY A 9 -3.50 -16.36 8.93
N TYR A 10 -4.03 -16.09 10.13
CA TYR A 10 -3.60 -15.00 11.00
C TYR A 10 -2.07 -14.89 11.15
N TRP A 11 -1.41 -15.99 11.50
CA TRP A 11 0.04 -15.97 11.73
C TRP A 11 0.83 -15.63 10.48
N ALA A 12 0.41 -16.10 9.30
CA ALA A 12 1.08 -15.74 8.05
C ALA A 12 1.00 -14.23 7.80
N ARG A 13 -0.19 -13.62 7.99
CA ARG A 13 -0.36 -12.17 7.87
C ARG A 13 0.43 -11.40 8.92
N GLN A 14 0.44 -11.86 10.16
CA GLN A 14 1.23 -11.23 11.23
C GLN A 14 2.72 -11.24 10.87
N HIS A 15 3.26 -12.35 10.35
CA HIS A 15 4.66 -12.44 9.93
C HIS A 15 4.99 -11.55 8.73
N GLU A 16 4.11 -11.48 7.72
CA GLU A 16 4.27 -10.57 6.59
C GLU A 16 4.35 -9.11 7.03
N LEU A 17 3.42 -8.68 7.90
CA LEU A 17 3.41 -7.32 8.44
C LEU A 17 4.65 -7.07 9.32
N ARG A 18 5.04 -8.04 10.14
CA ARG A 18 6.25 -7.97 10.96
C ARG A 18 7.50 -7.78 10.11
N LEU A 19 7.60 -8.45 8.97
CA LEU A 19 8.71 -8.29 8.01
C LEU A 19 8.75 -6.90 7.38
N ILE A 20 7.58 -6.32 7.09
CA ILE A 20 7.49 -4.96 6.55
C ILE A 20 7.93 -3.96 7.62
N LEU A 21 7.33 -4.04 8.81
CA LEU A 21 7.54 -3.08 9.89
C LEU A 21 8.97 -3.14 10.46
N CYS A 22 9.59 -4.33 10.54
CA CYS A 22 10.94 -4.44 11.12
C CYS A 22 12.04 -3.78 10.29
N LEU A 23 11.81 -3.57 8.99
CA LEU A 23 12.77 -2.97 8.05
C LEU A 23 12.51 -1.50 7.79
N VAL A 24 11.45 -0.98 8.39
CA VAL A 24 11.08 0.43 8.38
C VAL A 24 11.41 1.01 9.74
N ASN A 25 11.93 2.23 9.75
CA ASN A 25 12.24 3.00 10.93
C ASN A 25 11.33 4.23 10.95
N ASP A 26 10.49 4.31 11.98
CA ASP A 26 9.56 5.40 12.29
C ASP A 26 10.09 6.33 13.39
N GLN A 27 11.18 5.96 14.08
CA GLN A 27 11.80 6.75 15.15
C GLN A 27 12.68 7.91 14.63
N SER A 28 12.35 8.47 13.48
CA SER A 28 13.06 9.62 12.96
C SER A 28 12.64 10.89 13.72
N PRO A 29 13.57 11.83 14.00
CA PRO A 29 13.24 13.06 14.72
C PRO A 29 12.18 13.93 14.02
N ASP A 30 12.00 13.75 12.71
CA ASP A 30 11.04 14.45 11.87
C ASP A 30 9.74 13.64 11.64
N GLY A 31 9.58 12.48 12.27
CA GLY A 31 8.43 11.58 12.08
C GLY A 31 8.33 10.98 10.67
N ALA A 32 9.34 11.21 9.82
CA ALA A 32 9.36 10.67 8.47
C ALA A 32 9.73 9.19 8.48
N LEU A 33 8.95 8.38 7.76
CA LEU A 33 9.27 6.97 7.53
C LEU A 33 10.67 6.84 6.89
N ARG A 34 11.51 5.90 7.34
CA ARG A 34 12.85 5.63 6.77
C ARG A 34 13.12 4.13 6.67
N LEU A 35 14.10 3.70 5.89
CA LEU A 35 14.57 2.31 5.91
C LEU A 35 15.66 2.08 6.95
N ARG A 36 15.67 0.87 7.51
CA ARG A 36 16.88 0.29 8.08
C ARG A 36 17.84 -0.09 6.97
N GLY A 37 18.62 0.88 6.51
CA GLY A 37 19.32 0.80 5.23
C GLY A 37 20.32 -0.35 5.08
N HIS A 38 21.01 -0.73 6.16
CA HIS A 38 21.99 -1.81 6.13
C HIS A 38 21.28 -3.17 6.00
N GLU A 39 20.31 -3.42 6.86
CA GLU A 39 19.53 -4.65 6.93
C GLU A 39 18.67 -4.83 5.67
N PHE A 40 18.08 -3.73 5.18
CA PHE A 40 17.34 -3.74 3.93
C PHE A 40 18.23 -4.14 2.75
N LYS A 41 19.45 -3.60 2.63
CA LYS A 41 20.39 -3.99 1.57
C LYS A 41 20.84 -5.45 1.69
N ALA A 42 21.04 -5.93 2.93
CA ALA A 42 21.40 -7.32 3.19
C ALA A 42 20.25 -8.32 2.95
N SER A 43 19.00 -7.86 2.96
CA SER A 43 17.82 -8.72 2.70
C SER A 43 17.75 -9.22 1.25
N SER A 44 16.94 -10.26 0.99
CA SER A 44 16.76 -10.79 -0.36
C SER A 44 16.04 -9.80 -1.28
N GLY A 45 16.23 -9.95 -2.60
CA GLY A 45 15.53 -9.11 -3.58
C GLY A 45 14.01 -9.15 -3.46
N HIS A 46 13.45 -10.31 -3.07
CA HIS A 46 12.01 -10.46 -2.85
C HIS A 46 11.52 -9.68 -1.63
N ILE A 47 12.25 -9.68 -0.52
CA ILE A 47 11.91 -8.91 0.68
C ILE A 47 11.97 -7.41 0.37
N ARG A 48 13.06 -6.95 -0.27
CA ARG A 48 13.19 -5.55 -0.68
C ARG A 48 12.03 -5.07 -1.55
N ARG A 49 11.62 -5.92 -2.49
CA ARG A 49 10.48 -5.66 -3.38
C ARG A 49 9.17 -5.59 -2.61
N LEU A 50 8.89 -6.57 -1.76
CA LEU A 50 7.69 -6.61 -0.91
C LEU A 50 7.55 -5.32 -0.09
N ILE A 51 8.62 -4.89 0.57
CA ILE A 51 8.62 -3.68 1.41
C ILE A 51 8.39 -2.43 0.57
N SER A 52 9.14 -2.28 -0.53
CA SER A 52 9.03 -1.10 -1.38
C SER A 52 7.64 -0.99 -2.01
N GLU A 53 7.06 -2.10 -2.47
CA GLU A 53 5.71 -2.15 -3.03
C GLU A 53 4.65 -1.88 -1.95
N SER A 54 4.79 -2.46 -0.75
CA SER A 54 3.83 -2.26 0.36
C SER A 54 3.83 -0.83 0.86
N VAL A 55 5.01 -0.24 1.09
CA VAL A 55 5.14 1.17 1.49
C VAL A 55 4.65 2.08 0.37
N GLY A 56 4.98 1.79 -0.89
CA GLY A 56 4.49 2.55 -2.04
C GLY A 56 2.97 2.55 -2.15
N LEU A 57 2.31 1.41 -1.93
CA LEU A 57 0.84 1.32 -1.90
C LEU A 57 0.24 2.11 -0.71
N GLY A 58 0.88 2.06 0.46
CA GLY A 58 0.47 2.85 1.62
C GLY A 58 0.56 4.36 1.35
N LEU A 59 1.66 4.81 0.77
CA LEU A 59 1.86 6.22 0.40
C LEU A 59 0.90 6.65 -0.72
N LEU A 60 0.65 5.80 -1.71
CA LEU A 60 -0.38 6.05 -2.73
C LEU A 60 -1.76 6.24 -2.08
N THR A 61 -2.09 5.40 -1.11
CA THR A 61 -3.37 5.46 -0.38
C THR A 61 -3.46 6.74 0.45
N SER A 62 -2.40 7.11 1.17
CA SER A 62 -2.32 8.37 1.90
C SER A 62 -2.54 9.58 0.99
N SER A 63 -1.96 9.52 -0.21
CA SER A 63 -2.07 10.60 -1.20
C SER A 63 -3.47 10.70 -1.78
N ALA A 64 -4.19 9.58 -1.92
CA ALA A 64 -5.60 9.60 -2.27
C ALA A 64 -6.43 10.32 -1.19
N CYS A 65 -6.06 10.16 0.09
CA CYS A 65 -6.71 10.85 1.19
C CYS A 65 -6.55 12.37 1.10
N GLU A 66 -5.33 12.83 0.84
CA GLU A 66 -5.01 14.25 0.77
C GLU A 66 -5.55 14.90 -0.51
N LEU A 67 -5.32 14.29 -1.67
CA LEU A 67 -5.61 14.92 -2.97
C LEU A 67 -7.07 14.80 -3.40
N TYR A 68 -7.77 13.74 -2.98
CA TYR A 68 -9.14 13.45 -3.45
C TYR A 68 -10.15 13.34 -2.32
N GLY A 69 -9.76 13.64 -1.09
CA GLY A 69 -10.62 13.49 0.09
C GLY A 69 -11.10 12.06 0.30
N TRP A 70 -10.41 11.06 -0.27
CA TRP A 70 -10.74 9.66 -0.02
C TRP A 70 -10.52 9.36 1.46
N ARG A 71 -11.49 8.75 2.13
CA ARG A 71 -11.33 8.43 3.54
C ARG A 71 -11.28 6.92 3.70
N PRO A 72 -10.22 6.38 4.34
CA PRO A 72 -10.25 5.01 4.81
C PRO A 72 -11.52 4.83 5.65
N ARG A 73 -12.19 3.68 5.52
CA ARG A 73 -13.43 3.31 6.24
C ARG A 73 -14.74 3.92 5.73
N GLN A 74 -14.73 4.98 4.92
CA GLN A 74 -15.94 5.55 4.30
C GLN A 74 -16.05 5.23 2.81
N SER A 75 -14.91 4.90 2.19
CA SER A 75 -14.80 4.67 0.77
C SER A 75 -14.16 3.33 0.46
N ILE A 76 -14.63 2.68 -0.62
CA ILE A 76 -14.10 1.41 -1.10
C ILE A 76 -12.76 1.66 -1.81
N VAL A 77 -11.78 0.81 -1.54
CA VAL A 77 -10.58 0.64 -2.37
C VAL A 77 -10.54 -0.79 -2.90
N ALA A 78 -10.30 -0.94 -4.21
CA ALA A 78 -10.18 -2.24 -4.87
C ALA A 78 -8.77 -2.43 -5.43
N ASN A 79 -8.16 -3.58 -5.14
CA ASN A 79 -6.89 -4.00 -5.74
C ASN A 79 -7.15 -4.73 -7.06
N PHE A 80 -6.43 -4.37 -8.12
CA PHE A 80 -6.65 -4.93 -9.46
C PHE A 80 -6.20 -6.40 -9.63
N ASP A 81 -5.29 -6.89 -8.80
CA ASP A 81 -4.91 -8.30 -8.79
C ASP A 81 -6.00 -9.18 -8.19
N VAL A 82 -6.82 -8.60 -7.30
CA VAL A 82 -7.91 -9.29 -6.61
C VAL A 82 -9.22 -8.53 -6.82
N LEU A 83 -9.50 -8.14 -8.08
CA LEU A 83 -10.69 -7.36 -8.39
C LEU A 83 -11.97 -8.07 -7.90
N PRO A 84 -12.81 -7.34 -7.15
CA PRO A 84 -14.16 -7.79 -6.86
C PRO A 84 -14.98 -8.17 -8.09
N VAL A 85 -16.02 -9.00 -7.89
CA VAL A 85 -16.93 -9.42 -8.97
C VAL A 85 -17.61 -8.23 -9.64
N GLY A 86 -17.91 -7.17 -8.88
CA GLY A 86 -18.47 -5.95 -9.47
C GLY A 86 -17.52 -5.23 -10.45
N PHE A 87 -16.22 -5.40 -10.27
CA PHE A 87 -15.22 -4.71 -11.09
C PHE A 87 -14.70 -5.56 -12.24
N GLN A 88 -15.37 -6.68 -12.57
CA GLN A 88 -14.96 -7.58 -13.66
C GLN A 88 -14.99 -6.90 -15.05
N LYS A 89 -15.71 -5.78 -15.21
CA LYS A 89 -15.62 -4.96 -16.42
C LYS A 89 -14.19 -4.50 -16.73
N TYR A 90 -13.34 -4.37 -15.70
CA TYR A 90 -11.92 -4.05 -15.84
C TYR A 90 -11.01 -5.27 -15.99
N LYS A 91 -11.55 -6.49 -15.94
CA LYS A 91 -10.77 -7.74 -16.07
C LYS A 91 -10.29 -8.00 -17.50
N LYS A 92 -10.79 -7.26 -18.49
CA LYS A 92 -10.40 -7.44 -19.90
C LYS A 92 -8.89 -7.23 -20.07
N ALA A 93 -8.29 -8.02 -20.97
CA ALA A 93 -6.85 -8.03 -21.22
C ALA A 93 -6.30 -6.62 -21.49
N GLY A 94 -5.27 -6.23 -20.75
CA GLY A 94 -4.66 -4.91 -20.81
C GLY A 94 -3.81 -4.59 -19.59
N VAL A 95 -3.17 -3.42 -19.60
CA VAL A 95 -2.52 -2.89 -18.40
C VAL A 95 -3.59 -2.41 -17.43
N ARG A 96 -3.37 -2.68 -16.14
CA ARG A 96 -4.26 -2.31 -15.04
C ARG A 96 -3.47 -1.46 -14.04
N PRO A 97 -4.08 -0.42 -13.47
CA PRO A 97 -3.51 0.28 -12.33
C PRO A 97 -3.50 -0.64 -11.11
N ASP A 98 -2.81 -0.25 -10.05
CA ASP A 98 -2.70 -1.09 -8.85
C ASP A 98 -4.00 -1.03 -8.02
N LEU A 99 -4.52 0.18 -7.80
CA LEU A 99 -5.69 0.43 -6.95
C LEU A 99 -6.77 1.25 -7.67
N LEU A 100 -8.04 1.02 -7.29
CA LEU A 100 -9.20 1.84 -7.66
C LEU A 100 -9.88 2.35 -6.40
N TYR A 101 -9.99 3.67 -6.24
CA TYR A 101 -10.60 4.32 -5.09
C TYR A 101 -11.98 4.86 -5.47
N ALA A 102 -13.02 4.54 -4.69
CA ALA A 102 -14.34 5.13 -4.83
C ALA A 102 -14.39 6.50 -4.11
N LEU A 103 -14.78 7.57 -4.80
CA LEU A 103 -14.75 8.92 -4.23
C LEU A 103 -16.04 9.28 -3.48
N PRO A 104 -15.96 10.13 -2.43
CA PRO A 104 -17.14 10.73 -1.80
C PRO A 104 -17.84 11.64 -2.82
N GLY A 105 -19.08 11.34 -3.19
CA GLY A 105 -19.80 12.03 -4.27
C GLY A 105 -19.96 11.22 -5.57
N GLY A 106 -19.38 10.02 -5.61
CA GLY A 106 -19.49 9.10 -6.73
C GLY A 106 -18.32 9.19 -7.71
N GLY A 107 -18.18 8.15 -8.53
CA GLY A 107 -17.05 7.99 -9.42
C GLY A 107 -15.85 7.31 -8.77
N TYR A 108 -14.76 7.20 -9.54
CA TYR A 108 -13.56 6.47 -9.16
C TYR A 108 -12.30 7.19 -9.62
N VAL A 109 -11.24 7.09 -8.83
CA VAL A 109 -9.88 7.45 -9.22
C VAL A 109 -8.98 6.22 -9.20
N ALA A 110 -8.17 6.05 -10.23
CA ALA A 110 -7.22 4.95 -10.36
C ALA A 110 -5.83 5.39 -9.91
N GLY A 111 -5.18 4.57 -9.09
CA GLY A 111 -3.85 4.83 -8.56
C GLY A 111 -2.84 3.76 -8.97
N GLU A 112 -1.63 4.19 -9.29
CA GLU A 112 -0.46 3.33 -9.49
C GLU A 112 0.64 3.69 -8.49
N ALA A 113 1.20 2.68 -7.83
CA ALA A 113 2.31 2.84 -6.91
C ALA A 113 3.63 2.42 -7.57
N ARG A 114 4.67 3.22 -7.33
CA ARG A 114 6.05 2.91 -7.70
C ARG A 114 6.97 3.04 -6.51
N GLY A 115 7.15 1.93 -5.81
CA GLY A 115 8.15 1.78 -4.75
C GLY A 115 9.55 1.62 -5.31
N GLN A 116 10.47 2.49 -4.90
CA GLN A 116 11.90 2.35 -5.15
C GLN A 116 12.69 2.56 -3.85
N SER A 117 13.71 1.74 -3.66
CA SER A 117 14.63 1.83 -2.53
C SER A 117 15.99 2.48 -2.88
N SER A 118 16.15 2.93 -4.13
CA SER A 118 17.32 3.66 -4.63
C SER A 118 17.11 5.17 -4.54
N LYS A 119 18.19 5.94 -4.78
CA LYS A 119 18.15 7.43 -4.83
C LYS A 119 16.93 7.92 -5.64
N ALA A 120 16.33 9.01 -5.18
CA ALA A 120 15.29 9.75 -5.89
C ALA A 120 15.72 9.94 -7.36
N CYS A 121 14.82 9.65 -8.29
CA CYS A 121 15.14 9.64 -9.71
C CYS A 121 15.45 11.07 -10.17
N VAL A 122 16.74 11.43 -10.26
CA VAL A 122 17.20 12.60 -11.03
C VAL A 122 17.25 12.26 -12.53
N SER A 123 16.96 11.00 -12.89
CA SER A 123 17.00 10.50 -14.26
C SER A 123 15.59 10.46 -14.86
N PRO A 124 15.44 10.76 -16.16
CA PRO A 124 14.15 10.66 -16.84
C PRO A 124 13.58 9.24 -16.73
N PRO A 125 12.23 9.09 -16.71
CA PRO A 125 11.59 7.79 -16.63
C PRO A 125 12.05 6.89 -17.79
N SER A 126 12.32 5.62 -17.48
CA SER A 126 12.73 4.64 -18.49
C SER A 126 11.68 4.50 -19.60
N LYS A 127 12.11 4.10 -20.80
CA LYS A 127 11.20 3.82 -21.92
C LYS A 127 10.08 2.83 -21.55
N ALA A 128 10.38 1.86 -20.67
CA ALA A 128 9.39 0.90 -20.17
C ALA A 128 8.35 1.56 -19.25
N GLN A 129 8.77 2.46 -18.36
CA GLN A 129 7.88 3.25 -17.51
C GLN A 129 7.00 4.18 -18.34
N LEU A 130 7.56 4.91 -19.30
CA LEU A 130 6.80 5.75 -20.21
C LEU A 130 5.78 4.94 -21.02
N LYS A 131 6.19 3.78 -21.56
CA LYS A 131 5.28 2.87 -22.27
C LYS A 131 4.15 2.37 -21.36
N ARG A 132 4.42 2.11 -20.08
CA ARG A 132 3.38 1.72 -19.13
C ARG A 132 2.46 2.89 -18.79
N LEU A 133 3.01 4.07 -18.52
CA LEU A 133 2.24 5.28 -18.25
C LEU A 133 1.27 5.58 -19.38
N ASN A 134 1.73 5.55 -20.63
CA ASN A 134 0.86 5.76 -21.80
C ASN A 134 -0.29 4.74 -21.87
N LYS A 135 -0.03 3.47 -21.53
CA LYS A 135 -1.08 2.44 -21.46
C LYS A 135 -2.07 2.69 -20.32
N LEU A 136 -1.61 3.19 -19.17
CA LEU A 136 -2.47 3.56 -18.05
C LEU A 136 -3.32 4.79 -18.37
N LEU A 137 -2.76 5.79 -19.07
CA LEU A 137 -3.52 6.94 -19.56
C LEU A 137 -4.60 6.53 -20.57
N THR A 138 -4.28 5.62 -21.50
CA THR A 138 -5.29 5.06 -22.42
C THR A 138 -6.37 4.26 -21.67
N TRP A 139 -5.99 3.55 -20.60
CA TRP A 139 -6.94 2.85 -19.75
C TRP A 139 -7.86 3.83 -19.00
N SER A 140 -7.29 4.91 -18.47
CA SER A 140 -7.97 5.98 -17.74
C SER A 140 -9.03 6.66 -18.61
N ASP A 141 -8.65 7.07 -19.84
CA ASP A 141 -9.55 7.66 -20.83
C ASP A 141 -10.69 6.69 -21.21
N ARG A 142 -10.37 5.44 -21.52
CA ARG A 142 -11.38 4.43 -21.87
C ARG A 142 -12.41 4.21 -20.77
N HIS A 143 -12.03 4.34 -19.52
CA HIS A 143 -12.90 4.04 -18.39
C HIS A 143 -13.43 5.29 -17.68
N GLN A 144 -13.02 6.49 -18.11
CA GLN A 144 -13.42 7.75 -17.51
C GLN A 144 -13.14 7.75 -16.00
N HIS A 145 -11.95 7.28 -15.63
CA HIS A 145 -11.46 7.27 -14.26
C HIS A 145 -10.16 8.06 -14.23
N PRO A 146 -10.12 9.22 -13.56
CA PRO A 146 -8.88 9.95 -13.43
C PRO A 146 -7.78 9.07 -12.84
N PHE A 147 -6.55 9.39 -13.20
CA PHE A 147 -5.39 8.56 -12.93
C PHE A 147 -4.33 9.38 -12.24
N PHE A 148 -3.77 8.83 -11.18
CA PHE A 148 -2.60 9.37 -10.51
C PHE A 148 -1.58 8.28 -10.21
N MET A 149 -0.33 8.69 -10.11
CA MET A 149 0.78 7.82 -9.76
C MET A 149 1.63 8.44 -8.67
N SER A 150 2.06 7.62 -7.72
CA SER A 150 3.04 8.00 -6.70
C SER A 150 4.35 7.26 -6.92
N TRP A 151 5.46 7.99 -6.98
CA TRP A 151 6.81 7.44 -6.89
C TRP A 151 7.34 7.63 -5.49
N SER A 152 7.39 6.56 -4.71
CA SER A 152 7.93 6.58 -3.37
C SER A 152 9.37 6.12 -3.37
N HIS A 153 10.25 6.99 -2.90
CA HIS A 153 11.67 6.75 -2.68
C HIS A 153 11.94 6.67 -1.19
N LEU A 154 11.97 5.44 -0.69
CA LEU A 154 12.21 5.16 0.72
C LEU A 154 13.70 4.84 0.90
N THR A 155 14.41 5.62 1.72
CA THR A 155 15.84 5.43 2.00
C THR A 155 16.12 5.52 3.50
N ALA A 156 17.34 5.19 3.92
CA ALA A 156 17.74 5.33 5.32
C ALA A 156 17.81 6.80 5.81
N LYS A 157 17.90 7.76 4.89
CA LYS A 157 18.05 9.19 5.23
C LYS A 157 16.73 9.95 5.15
N ARG A 158 15.90 9.60 4.17
CA ARG A 158 14.63 10.29 3.90
C ARG A 158 13.67 9.39 3.14
N THR A 159 12.38 9.72 3.26
CA THR A 159 11.35 9.32 2.30
C THR A 159 10.99 10.51 1.43
N VAL A 160 10.92 10.27 0.12
CA VAL A 160 10.41 11.24 -0.85
C VAL A 160 9.26 10.59 -1.58
N VAL A 161 8.17 11.33 -1.80
CA VAL A 161 7.07 10.87 -2.65
C VAL A 161 6.82 11.92 -3.71
N ASP A 162 7.04 11.54 -4.96
CA ASP A 162 6.74 12.37 -6.11
C ASP A 162 5.39 11.94 -6.71
N PHE A 163 4.61 12.93 -7.17
CA PHE A 163 3.27 12.70 -7.69
C PHE A 163 3.15 13.07 -9.15
N PHE A 164 2.43 12.25 -9.88
CA PHE A 164 1.92 12.59 -11.20
C PHE A 164 0.39 12.51 -11.16
N ASP A 165 -0.25 13.65 -11.38
CA ASP A 165 -1.66 13.72 -11.74
C ASP A 165 -1.74 14.58 -13.01
N TYR A 166 -2.24 13.98 -14.09
CA TYR A 166 -2.29 14.68 -15.38
C TYR A 166 -3.23 15.89 -15.35
N ARG A 167 -4.15 15.97 -14.39
CA ARG A 167 -5.10 17.09 -14.22
C ARG A 167 -4.51 18.27 -13.47
N LEU A 168 -3.52 18.05 -12.59
CA LEU A 168 -2.84 19.15 -11.90
C LEU A 168 -2.11 20.07 -12.90
N HIS A 169 -1.80 19.58 -14.09
CA HIS A 169 -1.17 20.35 -15.17
C HIS A 169 -2.15 21.08 -16.09
N GLU A 170 -3.47 20.96 -15.91
CA GLU A 170 -4.45 21.71 -16.70
C GLU A 170 -4.63 23.16 -16.19
N GLY A 171 -4.29 23.44 -14.92
CA GLY A 171 -4.37 24.78 -14.32
C GLY A 171 -3.08 25.61 -14.41
N GLU A 172 -1.92 24.98 -14.53
CA GLU A 172 -0.62 25.64 -14.62
C GLU A 172 0.19 25.02 -15.75
N ARG A 173 0.04 25.54 -16.97
CA ARG A 173 1.05 25.37 -18.02
C ARG A 173 2.29 26.16 -17.60
N HIS A 174 3.14 25.56 -16.79
CA HIS A 174 4.48 26.07 -16.56
C HIS A 174 5.29 25.92 -17.86
N ASP A 175 5.70 27.04 -18.43
CA ASP A 175 6.66 27.06 -19.53
C ASP A 175 7.96 26.39 -19.03
N PRO A 176 8.46 25.32 -19.69
CA PRO A 176 9.72 24.69 -19.30
C PRO A 176 10.94 25.64 -19.34
N ARG A 177 10.76 26.88 -19.82
CA ARG A 177 11.77 27.94 -19.84
C ARG A 177 11.74 28.85 -18.62
N ASP A 178 10.74 28.75 -17.74
CA ASP A 178 10.69 29.59 -16.54
C ASP A 178 11.57 28.98 -15.43
N ARG A 179 12.89 29.12 -15.59
CA ARG A 179 13.93 28.75 -14.61
C ARG A 179 14.10 29.81 -13.51
N SER A 180 13.00 30.40 -13.06
CA SER A 180 13.04 31.54 -12.14
C SER A 180 12.43 31.17 -10.78
N ARG A 181 12.76 29.99 -10.24
CA ARG A 181 12.40 29.64 -8.86
C ARG A 181 13.28 28.56 -8.24
N ASP A 182 14.59 28.80 -8.28
CA ASP A 182 15.60 28.01 -7.54
C ASP A 182 16.08 28.71 -6.25
N GLU A 183 15.43 29.79 -5.82
CA GLU A 183 15.80 30.53 -4.61
C GLU A 183 14.64 30.60 -3.62
N LEU A 184 14.33 29.48 -2.97
CA LEU A 184 13.71 29.40 -1.64
C LEU A 184 13.49 27.91 -1.35
N LEU A 185 14.53 27.23 -0.84
CA LEU A 185 14.50 26.01 0.01
C LEU A 185 15.86 25.27 0.06
N THR A 186 16.99 25.97 -0.07
CA THR A 186 18.33 25.42 0.23
C THR A 186 19.10 26.38 1.13
N GLY A 187 18.85 26.28 2.43
CA GLY A 187 19.80 26.76 3.43
C GLY A 187 21.01 25.82 3.46
N THR A 188 22.13 26.26 2.88
CA THR A 188 23.43 25.60 2.95
C THR A 188 23.96 25.58 4.39
N PRO A 189 24.73 24.55 4.77
CA PRO A 189 26.03 24.86 5.37
C PRO A 189 27.16 24.31 4.51
N THR A 190 28.04 25.23 4.15
CA THR A 190 29.43 25.05 3.73
C THR A 190 30.20 24.06 4.61
N ALA A 191 30.88 23.09 3.98
CA ALA A 191 32.27 22.75 4.30
C ALA A 191 32.84 21.79 3.24
N THR A 192 33.87 22.27 2.56
CA THR A 192 34.88 21.56 1.75
C THR A 192 35.69 20.56 2.58
N GLY A 193 35.96 19.37 2.04
CA GLY A 193 36.99 18.44 2.54
C GLY A 193 36.89 17.03 1.92
N PRO A 194 38.03 16.35 1.60
CA PRO A 194 38.13 15.39 0.49
C PRO A 194 37.75 13.94 0.85
N GLY A 195 37.50 13.13 -0.19
CA GLY A 195 37.11 11.72 -0.11
C GLY A 195 38.16 10.76 0.45
N PRO A 196 37.82 9.46 0.47
CA PRO A 196 38.54 8.54 -0.40
C PRO A 196 37.66 7.54 -1.17
N ASP A 197 38.35 6.91 -2.11
CA ASP A 197 37.97 6.03 -3.21
C ASP A 197 37.02 4.85 -2.95
N GLN A 198 36.17 4.65 -3.95
CA GLN A 198 35.93 3.43 -4.74
C GLN A 198 36.33 2.05 -4.16
N SER A 199 35.40 1.12 -4.22
CA SER A 199 35.67 -0.12 -4.97
C SER A 199 34.39 -0.72 -5.57
N ASP A 200 34.58 -1.14 -6.82
CA ASP A 200 33.66 -1.83 -7.70
C ASP A 200 33.00 -3.07 -7.10
N SER A 201 31.75 -3.31 -7.50
CA SER A 201 31.29 -4.67 -7.78
C SER A 201 30.15 -4.64 -8.80
N SER A 202 30.56 -4.58 -10.06
CA SER A 202 29.79 -5.14 -11.16
C SER A 202 29.63 -6.64 -10.92
N PHE A 203 28.40 -7.11 -10.77
CA PHE A 203 28.08 -8.54 -10.92
C PHE A 203 27.04 -8.71 -12.01
N GLY A 204 27.52 -9.16 -13.17
CA GLY A 204 26.71 -9.65 -14.27
C GLY A 204 26.09 -11.00 -13.92
N GLY A 205 24.78 -11.10 -14.12
CA GLY A 205 24.05 -12.37 -14.16
C GLY A 205 23.89 -12.79 -15.61
N GLY A 206 24.64 -13.81 -16.00
CA GLY A 206 24.58 -14.43 -17.33
C GLY A 206 23.22 -15.07 -17.61
N LYS A 207 22.86 -15.01 -18.89
CA LYS A 207 21.68 -15.61 -19.51
C LYS A 207 22.04 -17.06 -19.93
N PRO A 208 21.28 -18.10 -19.56
CA PRO A 208 21.49 -19.43 -20.12
C PRO A 208 20.83 -19.58 -21.51
N PRO A 209 21.28 -20.54 -22.33
CA PRO A 209 21.10 -20.52 -23.78
C PRO A 209 19.76 -21.08 -24.26
N ASP A 210 19.53 -20.76 -25.52
CA ASP A 210 18.43 -21.05 -26.42
C ASP A 210 18.58 -22.48 -26.97
N GLU A 211 17.64 -23.37 -26.64
CA GLU A 211 17.48 -24.67 -27.33
C GLU A 211 16.14 -24.65 -28.06
N GLY A 212 16.23 -24.64 -29.39
CA GLY A 212 15.09 -24.56 -30.29
C GLY A 212 14.37 -25.89 -30.48
N MET A 213 13.09 -25.80 -30.86
CA MET A 213 12.38 -26.82 -31.63
C MET A 213 11.31 -26.15 -32.52
N PRO A 214 10.90 -26.77 -33.64
CA PRO A 214 10.51 -26.07 -34.85
C PRO A 214 8.99 -25.91 -35.05
N GLY A 215 8.67 -24.87 -35.81
CA GLY A 215 7.67 -24.84 -36.90
C GLY A 215 6.32 -25.53 -36.72
N LEU A 216 5.28 -24.75 -36.48
CA LEU A 216 3.92 -25.03 -36.98
C LEU A 216 3.27 -23.74 -37.51
N SER A 217 2.93 -23.79 -38.80
CA SER A 217 2.27 -22.75 -39.60
C SER A 217 0.90 -22.32 -39.06
N PRO A 218 0.48 -21.06 -39.26
CA PRO A 218 -0.87 -20.61 -38.93
C PRO A 218 -1.86 -21.07 -40.01
N SER A 219 -2.76 -21.99 -39.65
CA SER A 219 -3.94 -22.32 -40.45
C SER A 219 -4.98 -21.21 -40.33
N ALA A 220 -5.38 -20.67 -41.49
CA ALA A 220 -6.45 -19.72 -41.65
C ALA A 220 -7.82 -20.40 -41.46
N GLY A 221 -8.68 -19.83 -40.61
CA GLY A 221 -10.06 -20.24 -40.39
C GLY A 221 -10.97 -19.03 -40.12
N PRO A 222 -12.28 -19.13 -40.39
CA PRO A 222 -13.01 -18.09 -41.12
C PRO A 222 -13.57 -16.96 -40.26
N ARG A 223 -13.69 -15.80 -40.91
CA ARG A 223 -14.45 -14.60 -40.48
C ARG A 223 -15.83 -15.00 -39.96
N ARG A 224 -16.10 -14.71 -38.68
CA ARG A 224 -17.44 -14.86 -38.09
C ARG A 224 -18.06 -13.49 -37.81
N ALA A 225 -19.27 -13.36 -38.35
CA ALA A 225 -20.21 -12.26 -38.37
C ALA A 225 -20.20 -11.30 -37.16
N SER A 226 -20.32 -10.02 -37.50
CA SER A 226 -20.83 -8.92 -36.69
C SER A 226 -22.12 -9.32 -35.95
N ARG A 227 -22.01 -9.61 -34.65
CA ARG A 227 -23.15 -9.62 -33.72
C ARG A 227 -23.12 -8.34 -32.90
N GLY A 228 -24.25 -7.65 -32.87
CA GLY A 228 -24.44 -6.36 -32.22
C GLY A 228 -23.94 -6.34 -30.78
N ARG A 229 -23.36 -5.21 -30.38
CA ARG A 229 -23.03 -4.89 -28.99
C ARG A 229 -24.30 -5.01 -28.15
N PRO A 230 -24.34 -5.86 -27.12
CA PRO A 230 -25.27 -5.67 -26.03
C PRO A 230 -24.89 -4.36 -25.35
N GLN A 231 -25.82 -3.40 -25.36
CA GLN A 231 -25.73 -2.20 -24.55
C GLN A 231 -25.69 -2.66 -23.09
N ALA A 232 -24.53 -2.51 -22.45
CA ALA A 232 -24.37 -2.86 -21.05
C ALA A 232 -25.16 -1.84 -20.24
N ASP A 233 -26.19 -2.30 -19.54
CA ASP A 233 -26.90 -1.48 -18.58
C ASP A 233 -25.92 -0.90 -17.55
N PRO A 234 -26.12 0.35 -17.10
CA PRO A 234 -25.33 0.93 -16.03
C PRO A 234 -25.64 0.17 -14.75
N VAL A 235 -24.79 -0.80 -14.41
CA VAL A 235 -24.85 -1.49 -13.11
C VAL A 235 -24.67 -0.45 -12.02
N GLN A 236 -25.70 -0.28 -11.19
CA GLN A 236 -25.71 0.68 -10.10
C GLN A 236 -24.53 0.40 -9.12
N PRO A 237 -23.79 1.44 -8.70
CA PRO A 237 -22.64 1.32 -7.80
C PRO A 237 -22.90 0.51 -6.51
N GLY A 238 -24.14 0.49 -6.01
CA GLY A 238 -24.52 -0.16 -4.76
C GLY A 238 -24.38 -1.69 -4.74
N LEU A 239 -24.61 -2.37 -5.87
CA LEU A 239 -24.47 -3.85 -5.95
C LEU A 239 -23.01 -4.30 -6.12
N LEU A 240 -22.13 -3.41 -6.60
CA LEU A 240 -20.71 -3.69 -6.84
C LEU A 240 -19.90 -3.72 -5.54
N GLY A 241 -20.30 -2.91 -4.54
CA GLY A 241 -19.72 -2.94 -3.20
C GLY A 241 -19.89 -4.31 -2.53
N GLN A 242 -21.07 -4.91 -2.61
CA GLN A 242 -21.45 -6.10 -1.84
C GLN A 242 -20.56 -7.33 -2.09
N HIS A 243 -20.14 -7.58 -3.33
CA HIS A 243 -19.27 -8.72 -3.67
C HIS A 243 -17.78 -8.48 -3.37
N SER A 244 -17.32 -7.22 -3.43
CA SER A 244 -15.98 -6.80 -2.97
C SER A 244 -15.83 -7.04 -1.49
N SER A 245 -16.83 -6.52 -0.78
CA SER A 245 -16.99 -6.70 0.65
C SER A 245 -17.00 -8.18 0.96
N ARG A 246 -17.70 -9.03 0.19
CA ARG A 246 -17.74 -10.47 0.49
C ARG A 246 -16.37 -11.13 0.57
N ARG A 247 -15.44 -10.93 -0.38
CA ARG A 247 -14.09 -11.55 -0.30
C ARG A 247 -13.24 -10.97 0.82
N ILE A 248 -13.33 -9.66 1.04
CA ILE A 248 -12.65 -9.00 2.16
C ILE A 248 -13.19 -9.53 3.48
N LEU A 249 -14.51 -9.63 3.62
CA LEU A 249 -15.22 -10.18 4.77
C LEU A 249 -14.91 -11.66 4.99
N GLU A 250 -14.82 -12.48 3.93
CA GLU A 250 -14.40 -13.89 4.00
C GLU A 250 -12.95 -13.99 4.47
N GLY A 251 -12.07 -13.11 3.98
CA GLY A 251 -10.68 -13.02 4.44
C GLY A 251 -10.57 -12.60 5.90
N GLU A 252 -11.26 -11.53 6.31
CA GLU A 252 -11.32 -11.06 7.70
C GLU A 252 -11.95 -12.10 8.63
N ALA A 253 -12.97 -12.82 8.19
CA ALA A 253 -13.57 -13.92 8.94
C ALA A 253 -12.57 -15.05 9.15
N TYR A 254 -11.86 -15.47 8.10
CA TYR A 254 -10.82 -16.49 8.22
C TYR A 254 -9.65 -16.03 9.11
N LEU A 255 -9.26 -14.75 9.04
CA LEU A 255 -8.28 -14.17 9.95
C LEU A 255 -8.78 -14.20 11.40
N PHE A 256 -10.04 -13.86 11.65
CA PHE A 256 -10.64 -13.92 12.98
C PHE A 256 -10.68 -15.35 13.53
N GLU A 257 -11.09 -16.32 12.72
CA GLU A 257 -11.17 -17.73 13.10
C GLU A 257 -9.79 -18.30 13.48
N THR A 258 -8.75 -17.90 12.74
CA THR A 258 -7.37 -18.39 12.93
C THR A 258 -6.54 -17.54 13.91
N ALA A 259 -7.04 -16.38 14.34
CA ALA A 259 -6.39 -15.55 15.34
C ALA A 259 -6.42 -16.21 16.72
N PRO A 260 -5.35 -16.06 17.53
CA PRO A 260 -5.34 -16.58 18.89
C PRO A 260 -6.44 -15.90 19.73
N ALA A 261 -7.15 -16.69 20.52
CA ALA A 261 -8.06 -16.14 21.52
C ALA A 261 -7.24 -15.39 22.59
N MET A 262 -7.70 -14.21 22.97
CA MET A 262 -7.14 -13.50 24.11
C MET A 262 -7.74 -14.09 25.40
N THR A 263 -6.92 -14.26 26.43
CA THR A 263 -7.33 -14.86 27.71
C THR A 263 -7.85 -13.81 28.69
N GLY A 264 -8.95 -14.13 29.39
CA GLY A 264 -9.59 -13.27 30.41
C GLY A 264 -10.39 -12.10 29.85
N ASP A 265 -10.57 -11.04 30.66
CA ASP A 265 -11.29 -9.80 30.28
C ASP A 265 -10.64 -9.02 29.12
N ARG A 266 -9.49 -9.49 28.63
CA ARG A 266 -8.73 -8.92 27.51
C ARG A 266 -9.23 -9.40 26.14
N GLY A 267 -10.39 -10.05 26.09
CA GLY A 267 -10.98 -10.59 24.87
C GLY A 267 -11.89 -9.62 24.11
N HIS A 268 -12.00 -8.37 24.56
CA HIS A 268 -12.93 -7.40 23.97
C HIS A 268 -12.27 -6.04 23.71
N LEU A 269 -12.80 -5.33 22.71
CA LEU A 269 -12.54 -3.93 22.42
C LEU A 269 -13.88 -3.24 22.14
N LEU A 270 -14.32 -2.30 22.97
CA LEU A 270 -15.60 -1.60 22.80
C LEU A 270 -16.78 -2.57 22.54
N ASP A 271 -16.99 -3.52 23.45
CA ASP A 271 -18.04 -4.57 23.41
C ASP A 271 -18.01 -5.52 22.21
N ARG A 272 -16.86 -5.58 21.50
CA ARG A 272 -16.63 -6.49 20.38
C ARG A 272 -15.57 -7.49 20.76
N GLN A 273 -15.75 -8.74 20.36
CA GLN A 273 -14.75 -9.77 20.63
C GLN A 273 -13.51 -9.48 19.79
N LEU A 274 -12.36 -9.35 20.44
CA LEU A 274 -11.06 -9.13 19.84
C LEU A 274 -10.21 -10.40 19.97
N ARG A 275 -9.66 -10.86 18.84
CA ARG A 275 -8.68 -11.94 18.79
C ARG A 275 -7.40 -11.42 18.16
N GLY A 276 -6.24 -11.89 18.63
CA GLY A 276 -4.97 -11.36 18.19
C GLY A 276 -3.88 -11.49 19.24
N ALA A 277 -2.69 -11.03 18.89
CA ALA A 277 -1.51 -11.13 19.71
C ALA A 277 -0.55 -9.99 19.43
N TRP A 278 0.14 -9.57 20.49
CA TRP A 278 1.35 -8.78 20.40
C TRP A 278 2.50 -9.66 19.93
N THR A 279 3.38 -9.10 19.12
CA THR A 279 4.61 -9.74 18.65
C THR A 279 5.75 -8.73 18.65
N HIS A 280 6.97 -9.19 18.91
CA HIS A 280 8.16 -8.34 18.86
C HIS A 280 8.48 -7.97 17.41
N LEU A 281 8.82 -6.72 17.12
CA LEU A 281 9.39 -6.33 15.81
C LEU A 281 10.89 -6.63 15.69
N ASP A 282 11.48 -7.25 16.71
CA ASP A 282 12.91 -7.54 16.88
C ASP A 282 13.46 -8.65 15.95
N LEU A 283 13.00 -8.73 14.71
CA LEU A 283 13.53 -9.69 13.73
C LEU A 283 15.01 -9.46 13.39
N LEU A 284 15.50 -8.24 13.61
CA LEU A 284 16.82 -7.77 13.21
C LEU A 284 17.63 -7.25 14.41
N GLY A 285 17.30 -7.73 15.61
CA GLY A 285 17.88 -7.28 16.88
C GLY A 285 16.87 -6.55 17.76
N PRO A 286 17.22 -6.31 19.04
CA PRO A 286 16.33 -5.72 20.02
C PRO A 286 16.03 -4.26 19.67
N THR A 287 14.77 -3.99 19.35
CA THR A 287 14.22 -2.65 19.09
C THR A 287 13.34 -2.17 20.24
N GLY A 288 12.98 -3.05 21.18
CA GLY A 288 11.97 -2.75 22.21
C GLY A 288 10.61 -2.41 21.62
N THR A 289 10.36 -2.81 20.37
CA THR A 289 9.14 -2.44 19.65
C THR A 289 8.23 -3.63 19.53
N TYR A 290 6.97 -3.44 19.92
CA TYR A 290 5.92 -4.44 19.77
C TYR A 290 4.91 -4.01 18.72
N PHE A 291 4.41 -5.00 18.00
CA PHE A 291 3.34 -4.85 17.04
C PHE A 291 2.16 -5.73 17.46
N PHE A 292 0.96 -5.16 17.45
CA PHE A 292 -0.29 -5.88 17.64
C PHE A 292 -1.02 -5.99 16.31
N LEU A 293 -1.43 -7.21 15.97
CA LEU A 293 -2.46 -7.43 14.96
C LEU A 293 -3.67 -8.06 15.64
N GLY A 294 -4.77 -7.32 15.65
CA GLY A 294 -6.06 -7.74 16.16
C GLY A 294 -7.09 -7.88 15.05
N VAL A 295 -8.07 -8.75 15.27
CA VAL A 295 -9.23 -8.94 14.41
C VAL A 295 -10.48 -8.99 15.29
N LEU A 296 -11.46 -8.17 14.97
CA LEU A 296 -12.74 -8.09 15.66
C LEU A 296 -13.74 -9.11 15.08
N ASP A 297 -14.69 -9.56 15.88
CA ASP A 297 -15.83 -10.37 15.42
C ASP A 297 -16.69 -9.59 14.42
N ARG A 298 -16.85 -8.28 14.66
CA ARG A 298 -17.57 -7.35 13.80
C ARG A 298 -16.85 -6.01 13.69
N GLY A 299 -17.02 -5.35 12.54
CA GLY A 299 -16.45 -4.03 12.31
C GLY A 299 -17.17 -2.94 13.13
N PHE A 300 -16.61 -1.74 13.10
CA PHE A 300 -17.29 -0.55 13.61
C PHE A 300 -18.31 -0.03 12.59
N THR A 301 -19.38 0.58 13.09
CA THR A 301 -20.27 1.39 12.26
C THR A 301 -19.51 2.61 11.73
N GLU A 302 -20.00 3.25 10.66
CA GLU A 302 -19.36 4.45 10.10
C GLU A 302 -19.18 5.56 11.15
N THR A 303 -20.15 5.73 12.05
CA THR A 303 -20.12 6.71 13.13
C THR A 303 -19.05 6.40 14.18
N GLU A 304 -18.93 5.14 14.60
CA GLU A 304 -17.90 4.73 15.57
C GLU A 304 -16.52 4.75 14.91
N ALA A 305 -16.42 4.28 13.66
CA ALA A 305 -15.20 4.31 12.89
C ALA A 305 -14.70 5.75 12.72
N ALA A 306 -15.58 6.73 12.52
CA ALA A 306 -15.22 8.15 12.45
C ALA A 306 -14.67 8.68 13.79
N GLN A 307 -15.22 8.26 14.93
CA GLN A 307 -14.72 8.64 16.25
C GLN A 307 -13.33 8.04 16.55
N LEU A 308 -13.07 6.84 16.02
CA LEU A 308 -11.78 6.15 16.08
C LEU A 308 -10.83 6.54 14.94
N SER A 309 -11.28 7.33 13.96
CA SER A 309 -10.50 7.80 12.80
C SER A 309 -9.83 9.10 13.17
N ARG A 310 -8.92 9.04 14.13
CA ARG A 310 -8.04 10.17 14.42
C ARG A 310 -6.75 10.04 13.59
N PRO A 311 -6.13 11.15 13.18
CA PRO A 311 -4.75 11.12 12.70
C PRO A 311 -3.90 10.37 13.72
N LEU A 312 -3.01 9.50 13.26
CA LEU A 312 -2.00 8.90 14.13
C LEU A 312 -1.22 10.03 14.79
N ASP A 313 -1.35 10.13 16.11
CA ASP A 313 -0.67 11.13 16.92
C ASP A 313 0.76 10.64 17.17
N LEU A 314 1.66 11.04 16.26
CA LEU A 314 3.09 10.70 16.28
C LEU A 314 3.70 11.25 17.57
N GLY A 315 4.00 10.36 18.53
CA GLY A 315 4.51 10.73 19.85
C GLY A 315 3.79 10.07 21.02
N ARG A 316 2.70 9.34 20.79
CA ARG A 316 2.10 8.46 21.81
C ARG A 316 2.96 7.22 22.04
N GLU A 317 2.91 6.68 23.26
CA GLU A 317 3.57 5.40 23.60
C GLU A 317 3.02 4.25 22.74
N ILE A 318 1.74 4.33 22.36
CA ILE A 318 1.07 3.37 21.48
C ILE A 318 0.42 4.13 20.32
N GLU A 319 0.83 3.79 19.12
CA GLU A 319 0.23 4.22 17.87
C GLU A 319 -0.72 3.13 17.39
N ALA A 320 -2.02 3.41 17.32
CA ALA A 320 -3.04 2.42 17.02
C ALA A 320 -4.02 2.91 15.95
N GLY A 321 -4.47 1.97 15.12
CA GLY A 321 -5.44 2.23 14.07
C GLY A 321 -6.34 1.04 13.83
N VAL A 322 -7.55 1.33 13.38
CA VAL A 322 -8.55 0.32 12.99
C VAL A 322 -8.81 0.40 11.49
N SER A 323 -9.17 -0.69 10.83
CA SER A 323 -9.70 -0.66 9.47
C SER A 323 -10.60 -1.87 9.25
N GLY A 324 -11.89 -1.63 9.00
CA GLY A 324 -12.88 -2.72 8.96
C GLY A 324 -12.93 -3.47 10.28
N ARG A 325 -12.53 -4.75 10.26
CA ARG A 325 -12.41 -5.60 11.46
C ARG A 325 -10.99 -5.64 12.02
N LEU A 326 -10.01 -5.08 11.32
CA LEU A 326 -8.61 -5.17 11.70
C LEU A 326 -8.24 -4.06 12.68
N VAL A 327 -7.45 -4.41 13.68
CA VAL A 327 -6.81 -3.48 14.62
C VAL A 327 -5.31 -3.66 14.48
N ALA A 328 -4.57 -2.59 14.25
CA ALA A 328 -3.12 -2.59 14.21
C ALA A 328 -2.60 -1.61 15.26
N ALA A 329 -1.56 -2.00 16.01
CA ALA A 329 -0.88 -1.06 16.89
C ALA A 329 0.62 -1.30 16.94
N VAL A 330 1.38 -0.24 17.13
CA VAL A 330 2.83 -0.24 17.32
C VAL A 330 3.12 0.50 18.62
N THR A 331 4.11 0.02 19.37
CA THR A 331 4.53 0.64 20.62
C THR A 331 6.02 0.43 20.82
N HIS A 332 6.69 1.46 21.34
CA HIS A 332 8.09 1.40 21.72
C HIS A 332 8.16 1.40 23.25
N THR A 333 8.68 0.33 23.82
CA THR A 333 8.80 0.20 25.27
C THR A 333 10.14 -0.44 25.65
N ALA A 334 10.72 0.05 26.74
CA ALA A 334 11.87 -0.61 27.37
C ALA A 334 11.46 -1.88 28.13
N SER A 335 10.14 -2.11 28.30
CA SER A 335 9.59 -3.31 28.95
C SER A 335 9.87 -4.58 28.15
N ALA A 336 10.19 -5.66 28.86
CA ALA A 336 10.30 -7.00 28.28
C ALA A 336 8.93 -7.65 27.98
N SER A 337 7.83 -6.97 28.30
CA SER A 337 6.46 -7.42 28.05
C SER A 337 5.66 -6.37 27.27
N PRO A 338 4.79 -6.79 26.34
CA PRO A 338 3.95 -5.87 25.59
C PRO A 338 2.96 -5.15 26.51
N PRO A 339 2.49 -3.95 26.14
CA PRO A 339 1.51 -3.24 26.94
C PRO A 339 0.19 -4.02 27.04
N PRO A 340 -0.53 -3.87 28.16
CA PRO A 340 -1.82 -4.52 28.32
C PRO A 340 -2.84 -3.94 27.34
N LEU A 341 -3.85 -4.73 26.99
CA LEU A 341 -4.86 -4.34 26.00
C LEU A 341 -5.62 -3.07 26.40
N SER A 342 -5.84 -2.82 27.69
CA SER A 342 -6.47 -1.58 28.17
C SER A 342 -5.77 -0.32 27.65
N ARG A 343 -4.45 -0.36 27.48
CA ARG A 343 -3.67 0.74 26.89
C ARG A 343 -3.94 0.91 25.39
N LEU A 344 -4.22 -0.18 24.68
CA LEU A 344 -4.67 -0.12 23.29
C LEU A 344 -6.04 0.54 23.19
N GLU A 345 -6.97 0.21 24.09
CA GLU A 345 -8.28 0.86 24.14
C GLU A 345 -8.15 2.35 24.44
N GLU A 346 -7.35 2.73 25.44
CA GLU A 346 -7.02 4.12 25.75
C GLU A 346 -6.47 4.85 24.51
N ALA A 347 -5.50 4.23 23.81
CA ALA A 347 -4.89 4.81 22.61
C ALA A 347 -5.91 5.03 21.47
N LEU A 348 -6.92 4.15 21.36
CA LEU A 348 -7.97 4.24 20.34
C LEU A 348 -9.10 5.21 20.71
N VAL A 349 -9.44 5.34 22.00
CA VAL A 349 -10.69 5.99 22.46
C VAL A 349 -10.45 7.35 23.10
N MET A 350 -9.40 7.51 23.92
CA MET A 350 -9.27 8.68 24.78
C MET A 350 -8.79 9.93 24.01
N PRO A 351 -9.45 11.10 24.18
CA PRO A 351 -8.91 12.39 23.74
C PRO A 351 -7.63 12.73 24.49
N SER A 352 -6.65 13.28 23.78
CA SER A 352 -5.46 13.90 24.37
C SER A 352 -5.87 15.11 25.22
#